data_AF-A0A9D4STX0-F1
#
_entry.id   AF-A0A9D4STX0-F1
#
_cell.length_a   1.000
_cell.length_b   1.000
_cell.length_c   1.000
_cell.angle_alpha   90.00
_cell.angle_beta   90.00
_cell.angle_gamma   90.00
#
_symmetry.space_group_name_H-M   'P 1'
#
loop_
_entity.id
_entity.type
_entity.pdbx_description
1 polymer ?
#
loop_
_entity_poly.entity_id
_entity_poly.type
_entity_poly.pdbx_seq_one_letter_code
_entity_poly.pdbx_strand_id
1 'polypeptide(L)'
;MSLKEKGFVPADVQLDDFINIDANVEVYEELIDSQIGSTQKQDNNVSSSDEDDDPQDTMTPPTASKVMDSFDFIRKVIGTLDDDPAMALLTDCKTRIMPLLAARCKQSKLTDFWK
;
A
#
# COMPACT_ATOMS: atom_id res chain seq x y z
N MET A 1 -11.65 -27.78 -21.43
CA MET A 1 -11.06 -28.57 -20.32
C MET A 1 -11.64 -28.03 -19.03
N SER A 2 -12.30 -28.87 -18.23
CA SER A 2 -12.98 -28.46 -17.00
C SER A 2 -12.03 -28.63 -15.81
N LEU A 3 -12.07 -27.71 -14.83
CA LEU A 3 -11.27 -27.71 -13.60
C LEU A 3 -11.35 -29.01 -12.77
N LYS A 4 -12.29 -29.90 -13.09
CA LYS A 4 -12.42 -31.24 -12.50
C LYS A 4 -11.21 -32.15 -12.72
N GLU A 5 -10.36 -31.86 -13.70
CA GLU A 5 -9.30 -32.81 -14.12
C GLU A 5 -8.00 -32.70 -13.31
N LYS A 6 -7.84 -31.70 -12.44
CA LYS A 6 -6.53 -31.43 -11.80
C LYS A 6 -6.53 -31.07 -10.31
N GLY A 7 -7.65 -31.11 -9.60
CA GLY A 7 -7.67 -30.77 -8.17
C GLY A 7 -8.87 -31.35 -7.45
N PHE A 8 -8.63 -31.81 -6.22
CA PHE A 8 -9.59 -32.32 -5.25
C PHE A 8 -10.70 -31.29 -4.93
N VAL A 9 -11.61 -31.05 -5.86
CA VAL A 9 -12.83 -30.29 -5.61
C VAL A 9 -13.95 -31.31 -5.37
N PRO A 10 -14.48 -31.44 -4.15
CA PRO A 10 -15.62 -32.30 -3.86
C PRO A 10 -16.79 -31.94 -4.78
N ALA A 11 -17.47 -32.96 -5.31
CA ALA A 11 -18.45 -32.81 -6.40
C ALA A 11 -19.72 -32.02 -6.00
N ASP A 12 -19.85 -31.77 -4.71
CA ASP A 12 -20.95 -31.13 -4.00
C ASP A 12 -20.72 -29.63 -3.71
N VAL A 13 -19.54 -29.09 -4.02
CA VAL A 13 -19.20 -27.68 -3.77
C VAL A 13 -19.28 -26.88 -5.07
N GLN A 14 -20.08 -25.81 -5.09
CA GLN A 14 -20.15 -24.89 -6.23
C GLN A 14 -19.07 -23.82 -6.13
N LEU A 15 -18.66 -23.26 -7.27
CA LEU A 15 -17.63 -22.20 -7.31
C LEU A 15 -18.03 -20.98 -6.45
N ASP A 16 -19.34 -20.71 -6.37
CA ASP A 16 -19.90 -19.64 -5.55
C ASP A 16 -19.69 -19.85 -4.05
N ASP A 17 -19.54 -21.09 -3.58
CA ASP A 17 -19.25 -21.38 -2.17
C ASP A 17 -17.81 -20.99 -1.78
N PHE A 18 -16.87 -21.07 -2.74
CA PHE A 18 -15.50 -20.59 -2.54
C PHE A 18 -15.39 -19.06 -2.63
N ILE A 19 -16.16 -18.44 -3.53
CA ILE A 19 -16.15 -16.98 -3.71
C ILE A 19 -16.82 -16.28 -2.51
N ASN A 20 -17.87 -16.89 -1.95
CA ASN A 20 -18.65 -16.29 -0.87
C ASN A 20 -18.17 -16.68 0.54
N ILE A 21 -17.08 -17.43 0.67
CA ILE A 21 -16.58 -17.92 1.97
C ILE A 21 -16.16 -16.76 2.91
N ASP A 22 -15.65 -15.66 2.33
CA ASP A 22 -15.25 -14.45 3.05
C ASP A 22 -16.33 -13.36 3.05
N ALA A 23 -17.42 -13.54 2.30
CA ALA A 23 -18.49 -12.54 2.19
C ALA A 23 -19.28 -12.36 3.49
N ASN A 24 -19.16 -13.30 4.43
CA ASN A 24 -19.92 -13.33 5.68
C ASN A 24 -19.05 -13.20 6.94
N VAL A 25 -17.78 -12.81 6.79
CA VAL A 25 -16.89 -12.53 7.93
C VAL A 25 -17.20 -11.12 8.45
N GLU A 26 -18.15 -11.04 9.38
CA GLU A 26 -18.32 -9.84 10.21
C GLU A 26 -17.25 -9.85 11.31
N VAL A 27 -16.16 -9.11 11.10
CA VAL A 27 -15.19 -8.81 12.17
C VAL A 27 -15.73 -7.64 12.99
N TYR A 28 -16.09 -7.91 14.24
CA TYR A 28 -16.36 -6.86 15.22
C TYR A 28 -15.08 -6.62 16.02
N GLU A 29 -14.41 -5.49 15.78
CA GLU A 29 -13.37 -5.00 16.67
C GLU A 29 -14.03 -4.29 17.86
N GLU A 30 -14.09 -4.94 19.01
CA GLU A 30 -14.50 -4.29 20.26
C GLU A 30 -13.28 -3.53 20.85
N LEU A 31 -13.15 -2.26 20.48
CA LEU A 31 -12.10 -1.38 21.01
C LEU A 31 -12.51 -0.88 22.40
N ILE A 32 -11.95 -1.51 23.44
CA ILE A 32 -12.14 -1.09 24.82
C ILE A 32 -11.05 -0.06 25.17
N ASP A 33 -11.46 1.14 25.58
CA ASP A 33 -10.57 2.28 25.89
C ASP A 33 -9.44 1.97 26.88
N SER A 34 -9.61 0.95 27.74
CA SER A 34 -8.61 0.52 28.71
C SER A 34 -7.38 -0.18 28.11
N GLN A 35 -7.40 -0.58 26.84
CA GLN A 35 -6.28 -1.28 26.21
C GLN A 35 -5.24 -0.35 25.56
N ILE A 36 -5.55 0.94 25.42
CA ILE A 36 -4.69 1.94 24.76
C ILE A 36 -3.56 2.43 25.70
N GLY A 37 -3.67 2.18 27.02
CA GLY A 37 -2.76 2.72 28.03
C GLY A 37 -1.53 1.88 28.42
N SER A 38 -1.41 0.62 27.97
CA SER A 38 -0.44 -0.32 28.57
C SER A 38 0.76 -0.69 27.71
N THR A 39 0.89 -0.19 26.49
CA THR A 39 2.05 -0.49 25.62
C THR A 39 3.19 0.52 25.74
N GLN A 40 3.15 1.38 26.76
CA GLN A 40 4.19 2.38 27.00
C GLN A 40 5.07 1.99 28.19
N LYS A 41 6.32 1.60 27.85
CA LYS A 41 7.55 1.43 28.66
C LYS A 41 7.86 0.04 29.20
N GLN A 42 8.79 -0.62 28.52
CA GLN A 42 10.00 -1.14 29.19
C GLN A 42 11.20 -1.01 28.24
N ASP A 43 11.87 0.14 28.30
CA ASP A 43 13.30 0.20 28.07
C ASP A 43 13.96 -0.57 29.22
N ASN A 44 14.62 -1.70 28.91
CA ASN A 44 15.72 -2.25 29.70
C ASN A 44 16.50 -3.27 28.86
N ASN A 45 17.58 -2.77 28.26
CA ASN A 45 18.85 -3.43 27.98
C ASN A 45 18.96 -4.91 28.41
N VAL A 46 18.91 -5.82 27.43
CA VAL A 46 19.70 -7.04 27.44
C VAL A 46 20.42 -7.14 26.09
N SER A 47 21.69 -6.75 26.12
CA SER A 47 22.70 -7.03 25.10
C SER A 47 22.61 -8.46 24.57
N SER A 48 22.34 -8.63 23.28
CA SER A 48 22.79 -9.78 22.51
C SER A 48 23.38 -9.27 21.20
N SER A 49 24.70 -9.10 21.23
CA SER A 49 25.57 -8.90 20.08
C SER A 49 25.35 -10.02 19.07
N ASP A 50 24.77 -9.70 17.92
CA ASP A 50 25.31 -10.15 16.65
C ASP A 50 25.04 -9.07 15.62
N GLU A 51 26.09 -8.67 14.92
CA GLU A 51 26.13 -7.47 14.11
C GLU A 51 25.53 -7.76 12.74
N ASP A 52 24.38 -7.16 12.46
CA ASP A 52 24.03 -6.75 11.10
C ASP A 52 23.22 -5.45 11.23
N ASP A 53 23.98 -4.36 11.31
CA ASP A 53 23.50 -2.99 11.12
C ASP A 53 23.00 -2.88 9.67
N ASP A 54 21.77 -3.34 9.42
CA ASP A 54 21.04 -2.92 8.23
C ASP A 54 20.51 -1.52 8.55
N PRO A 55 21.10 -0.45 7.97
CA PRO A 55 20.58 0.88 8.18
C PRO A 55 19.14 0.84 7.69
N GLN A 56 18.19 0.99 8.61
CA GLN A 56 16.80 1.30 8.27
C GLN A 56 16.89 2.56 7.40
N ASP A 57 16.90 2.35 6.09
CA ASP A 57 17.06 3.35 5.07
C ASP A 57 15.78 4.17 5.15
N THR A 58 15.80 5.18 6.03
CA THR A 58 14.70 6.10 6.26
C THR A 58 14.63 7.04 5.07
N MET A 59 14.31 6.46 3.92
CA MET A 59 14.24 7.14 2.65
C MET A 59 13.06 8.11 2.74
N THR A 60 13.38 9.40 2.86
CA THR A 60 12.36 10.45 2.93
C THR A 60 11.46 10.37 1.70
N PRO A 61 10.13 10.44 1.88
CA PRO A 61 9.20 10.36 0.76
C PRO A 61 9.48 11.50 -0.24
N PRO A 62 9.46 11.22 -1.55
CA PRO A 62 9.76 12.23 -2.56
C PRO A 62 8.72 13.35 -2.52
N THR A 63 9.17 14.58 -2.77
CA THR A 63 8.28 15.73 -2.93
C THR A 63 7.43 15.61 -4.19
N ALA A 64 6.28 16.27 -4.23
CA ALA A 64 5.40 16.27 -5.40
C ALA A 64 6.12 16.73 -6.68
N SER A 65 7.01 17.72 -6.59
CA SER A 65 7.86 18.15 -7.72
C SER A 65 8.71 17.00 -8.24
N LYS A 66 9.41 16.28 -7.34
CA LYS A 66 10.29 15.17 -7.72
C LYS A 66 9.54 14.01 -8.36
N VAL A 67 8.31 13.74 -7.90
CA VAL A 67 7.43 12.76 -8.54
C VAL A 67 7.11 13.19 -9.97
N MET A 68 6.70 14.44 -10.18
CA MET A 68 6.37 14.96 -11.52
C MET A 68 7.57 15.01 -12.47
N ASP A 69 8.75 15.40 -11.97
CA ASP A 69 10.00 15.39 -12.73
C ASP A 69 10.35 13.97 -13.22
N SER A 70 10.09 12.96 -12.38
CA SER A 70 10.28 11.55 -12.74
C SER A 70 9.32 11.11 -13.87
N PHE A 71 8.06 11.56 -13.84
CA PHE A 71 7.11 11.33 -14.93
C PHE A 71 7.55 11.96 -16.24
N ASP A 72 8.15 13.15 -16.20
CA ASP A 72 8.63 13.84 -17.38
C ASP A 72 9.87 13.16 -17.96
N PHE A 73 10.77 12.67 -17.11
CA PHE A 73 11.89 11.83 -17.52
C PHE A 73 11.43 10.55 -18.22
N ILE A 74 10.50 9.79 -17.61
CA ILE A 74 9.98 8.55 -18.19
C ILE A 74 9.27 8.85 -19.52
N ARG A 75 8.49 9.93 -19.61
CA ARG A 75 7.84 10.35 -20.87
C ARG A 75 8.86 10.62 -21.98
N LYS A 76 9.98 11.27 -21.65
CA LYS A 76 11.05 11.52 -22.61
C LYS A 76 11.67 10.22 -23.12
N VAL A 77 11.91 9.26 -22.23
CA VAL A 77 12.45 7.94 -22.62
C VAL A 77 11.46 7.20 -23.51
N ILE A 78 10.21 7.03 -23.07
CA ILE A 78 9.20 6.30 -23.86
C ILE A 78 8.96 7.00 -25.22
N GLY A 79 8.92 8.33 -25.24
CA GLY A 79 8.80 9.09 -26.48
C GLY A 79 9.97 8.88 -27.47
N THR A 80 11.16 8.50 -26.99
CA THR A 80 12.26 8.10 -27.89
C THR A 80 12.15 6.67 -28.40
N LEU A 81 11.38 5.81 -27.72
CA LEU A 81 11.11 4.44 -28.14
C LEU A 81 9.87 4.33 -29.04
N ASP A 82 9.08 5.41 -29.16
CA ASP A 82 7.82 5.46 -29.92
C ASP A 82 6.84 4.34 -29.51
N ASP A 83 6.82 4.03 -28.21
CA ASP A 83 5.99 2.97 -27.63
C ASP A 83 4.66 3.56 -27.12
N ASP A 84 3.68 3.57 -28.01
CA ASP A 84 2.31 4.04 -27.74
C ASP A 84 1.62 3.32 -26.55
N PRO A 85 1.67 1.98 -26.44
CA PRO A 85 1.17 1.27 -25.26
C PRO A 85 1.79 1.77 -23.95
N ALA A 86 3.11 1.96 -23.92
CA ALA A 86 3.80 2.45 -22.73
C ALA A 86 3.44 3.91 -22.41
N MET A 87 3.23 4.76 -23.43
CA MET A 87 2.72 6.12 -23.24
C MET A 87 1.31 6.16 -22.66
N ALA A 88 0.43 5.24 -23.09
CA ALA A 88 -0.92 5.11 -22.56
C ALA A 88 -0.89 4.71 -21.07
N LEU A 89 -0.09 3.71 -20.71
CA LEU A 89 0.10 3.29 -19.31
C LEU A 89 0.69 4.39 -18.43
N LEU A 90 1.65 5.16 -18.95
CA LEU A 90 2.23 6.30 -18.24
C LEU A 90 1.17 7.38 -17.98
N THR A 91 0.30 7.62 -18.95
CA THR A 91 -0.79 8.61 -18.84
C THR A 91 -1.81 8.18 -17.79
N ASP A 92 -2.22 6.91 -17.80
CA ASP A 92 -3.11 6.33 -16.78
C ASP A 92 -2.50 6.36 -15.38
N CYS A 93 -1.20 6.14 -15.26
CA CYS A 93 -0.51 6.26 -13.99
C CYS A 93 -0.54 7.72 -13.48
N LYS A 94 -0.26 8.67 -14.37
CA LYS A 94 -0.27 10.11 -14.06
C LYS A 94 -1.65 10.59 -13.61
N THR A 95 -2.74 10.14 -14.26
CA THR A 95 -4.10 10.54 -13.87
C THR A 95 -4.50 10.04 -12.48
N ARG A 96 -4.06 8.84 -12.09
CA ARG A 96 -4.29 8.29 -10.74
C ARG A 96 -3.49 9.00 -9.65
N ILE A 97 -2.27 9.45 -9.95
CA ILE A 97 -1.38 10.06 -8.96
C ILE A 97 -1.68 11.54 -8.72
N MET A 98 -2.14 12.26 -9.74
CA MET A 98 -2.47 13.69 -9.63
C MET A 98 -3.39 14.05 -8.42
N PRO A 99 -4.52 13.34 -8.18
CA PRO A 99 -5.36 13.64 -7.01
C PRO A 99 -4.66 13.35 -5.67
N LEU A 100 -3.78 12.35 -5.62
CA LEU A 100 -3.03 12.00 -4.40
C LEU A 100 -2.01 13.09 -4.04
N LEU A 101 -1.34 13.66 -5.05
CA LEU A 101 -0.42 14.79 -4.86
C LEU A 101 -1.17 16.06 -4.41
N ALA A 102 -2.36 16.30 -4.95
CA ALA A 102 -3.20 17.43 -4.56
C ALA A 102 -3.76 17.28 -3.13
N ALA A 103 -4.14 16.07 -2.70
CA ALA A 103 -4.64 15.80 -1.36
C ALA A 103 -3.54 15.96 -0.28
N ARG A 104 -2.31 15.52 -0.58
CA ARG A 104 -1.14 15.70 0.29
C ARG A 104 -0.80 17.17 0.57
N CYS A 105 -1.20 18.10 -0.30
CA CYS A 105 -1.02 19.54 -0.08
C CYS A 105 -2.03 20.14 0.91
N LYS A 106 -3.14 19.45 1.21
CA LYS A 106 -4.27 19.99 1.98
C LYS A 106 -4.43 19.41 3.39
N GLN A 107 -3.66 18.39 3.76
CA GLN A 107 -3.64 17.92 5.15
C GLN A 107 -2.86 18.91 6.03
N SER A 108 -3.54 19.93 6.55
CA SER A 108 -3.08 20.61 7.76
C SER A 108 -3.08 19.60 8.92
N LYS A 109 -2.12 19.72 9.84
CA LYS A 109 -2.11 18.86 11.02
C LYS A 109 -3.38 19.17 11.83
N LEU A 110 -4.10 18.12 12.24
CA LEU A 110 -5.31 18.23 13.07
C LEU A 110 -5.04 19.04 14.35
N THR A 111 -3.79 19.03 14.82
CA THR A 111 -3.31 19.77 16.00
C THR A 111 -3.37 21.29 15.85
N ASP A 112 -3.42 21.82 14.63
CA ASP A 112 -3.39 23.27 14.39
C ASP A 112 -4.77 23.93 14.57
N PHE A 113 -5.84 23.14 14.72
CA PHE A 113 -7.22 23.62 14.87
C PHE A 113 -7.63 23.94 16.32
N TRP A 114 -6.83 23.54 17.33
CA TRP A 114 -7.17 23.67 18.75
C TRP A 114 -6.31 24.75 19.44
N LYS A 115 -6.38 25.99 18.96
CA LYS A 115 -5.76 27.17 19.57
C LYS A 115 -6.72 27.93 20.47
#